data_AF-A0A2D6M0V8-F1
#
_entry.id   AF-A0A2D6M0V8-F1
#
_cell.length_a   1.000
_cell.length_b   1.000
_cell.length_c   1.000
_cell.angle_alpha   90.00
_cell.angle_beta   90.00
_cell.angle_gamma   90.00
#
_symmetry.space_group_name_H-M   'P 1'
#
loop_
_entity.id
_entity.type
_entity.pdbx_description
1 polymer ?
#
loop_
_entity_poly.entity_id
_entity_poly.type
_entity_poly.pdbx_seq_one_letter_code
_entity_poly.pdbx_strand_id
1 'polypeptide(L)'
;MSHFTFGIEEEFLIIDREGKPISFPKEKYSEKEFSVNYELYDCTLELSSRVLNNLNEIEPYIKNSRNWVKRFALEKGGSCFIGGAHPTLRWDDLSIRDEPYFKMCVEDYQYPMLKEFVFGLHAHIGGIEENKLPFVFNRLKTWLPFFSALAANSTHWKGKNTGLASTRLNILDGLPRMGLPPNIESIESHFNIIDAYIKTGSIKSPTQLWYDMRVHPHFKTIEVRVMDMQESEDKTISLLNLLFSLIIEIEKGFELPIRLSNEEWAVKENRWRAVRYGKEASFIMQDLSTMTFKDIHLNLKKLLIKSQKSSYNKIA
;
A
#
# COMPACT_ATOMS: atom_id res chain seq x y z
N MET A 1 -3.06 9.31 -26.03
CA MET A 1 -3.76 8.84 -24.82
C MET A 1 -2.73 8.05 -24.03
N SER A 2 -2.43 8.45 -22.80
CA SER A 2 -1.55 7.68 -21.92
C SER A 2 -2.14 6.29 -21.69
N HIS A 3 -1.36 5.24 -22.00
CA HIS A 3 -1.73 3.88 -21.66
C HIS A 3 -1.30 3.62 -20.22
N PHE A 4 -2.26 3.65 -19.28
CA PHE A 4 -2.01 3.31 -17.89
C PHE A 4 -1.77 1.82 -17.73
N THR A 5 -0.88 1.47 -16.82
CA THR A 5 -0.63 0.09 -16.39
C THR A 5 -0.75 0.00 -14.88
N PHE A 6 -1.12 -1.17 -14.37
CA PHE A 6 -1.40 -1.39 -12.96
C PHE A 6 -0.60 -2.60 -12.45
N GLY A 7 -0.18 -2.53 -11.19
CA GLY A 7 0.42 -3.63 -10.45
C GLY A 7 -0.15 -3.69 -9.04
N ILE A 8 -0.25 -4.89 -8.48
CA ILE A 8 -0.82 -5.11 -7.14
C ILE A 8 0.09 -6.07 -6.38
N GLU A 9 0.39 -5.75 -5.13
CA GLU A 9 1.10 -6.64 -4.20
C GLU A 9 0.22 -6.91 -2.98
N GLU A 10 0.09 -8.18 -2.59
CA GLU A 10 -0.68 -8.63 -1.43
C GLU A 10 0.18 -9.49 -0.51
N GLU A 11 0.22 -9.13 0.78
CA GLU A 11 1.00 -9.84 1.80
C GLU A 11 0.09 -10.68 2.71
N PHE A 12 0.46 -11.95 2.94
CA PHE A 12 -0.31 -12.93 3.69
C PHE A 12 0.56 -13.63 4.73
N LEU A 13 -0.05 -14.02 5.84
CA LEU A 13 0.58 -14.90 6.83
C LEU A 13 0.01 -16.30 6.72
N ILE A 14 0.86 -17.31 6.62
CA ILE A 14 0.42 -18.71 6.64
C ILE A 14 0.44 -19.22 8.09
N ILE A 15 -0.67 -19.82 8.52
CA ILE A 15 -0.86 -20.31 9.90
C ILE A 15 -1.43 -21.73 9.93
N ASP A 16 -1.09 -22.51 10.96
CA ASP A 16 -1.68 -23.82 11.23
C ASP A 16 -3.09 -23.69 11.84
N ARG A 17 -3.68 -24.84 12.21
CA ARG A 17 -5.05 -24.90 12.77
C ARG A 17 -5.13 -24.30 14.18
N GLU A 18 -4.00 -24.23 14.87
CA GLU A 18 -3.83 -23.66 16.21
C GLU A 18 -3.47 -22.16 16.14
N GLY A 19 -3.35 -21.59 14.94
CA GLY A 19 -3.02 -20.18 14.70
C GLY A 19 -1.53 -19.86 14.81
N LYS A 20 -0.65 -20.86 14.78
CA LYS A 20 0.81 -20.65 14.78
C LYS A 20 1.32 -20.44 13.36
N PRO A 21 2.31 -19.56 13.14
CA PRO A 21 2.94 -19.36 11.85
C PRO A 21 3.54 -20.65 11.29
N ILE A 22 3.34 -20.89 10.00
CA ILE A 22 4.01 -21.97 9.27
C ILE A 22 5.12 -21.36 8.42
N SER A 23 6.37 -21.66 8.76
CA SER A 23 7.53 -21.34 7.92
C SER A 23 7.50 -22.15 6.64
N PHE A 24 7.89 -21.54 5.52
CA PHE A 24 8.03 -22.23 4.24
C PHE A 24 9.34 -21.87 3.53
N PRO A 25 9.95 -22.85 2.84
CA PRO A 25 11.20 -22.62 2.14
C PRO A 25 11.01 -21.65 0.96
N LYS A 26 12.11 -21.03 0.56
CA LYS A 26 12.19 -20.29 -0.68
C LYS A 26 12.20 -21.27 -1.86
N GLU A 27 11.09 -21.31 -2.60
CA GLU A 27 10.89 -22.11 -3.79
C GLU A 27 10.27 -21.24 -4.88
N LYS A 28 10.58 -21.49 -6.15
CA LYS A 28 9.84 -20.78 -7.22
C LYS A 28 8.42 -21.36 -7.32
N TYR A 29 7.52 -20.81 -6.52
CA TYR A 29 6.09 -20.89 -6.75
C TYR A 29 5.77 -19.96 -7.93
N SER A 30 6.03 -20.42 -9.16
CA SER A 30 5.84 -19.60 -10.36
C SER A 30 4.49 -19.90 -10.99
N GLU A 31 3.61 -18.92 -10.95
CA GLU A 31 2.37 -18.92 -11.71
C GLU A 31 2.48 -17.89 -12.85
N LYS A 32 1.72 -18.10 -13.93
CA LYS A 32 1.78 -17.18 -15.09
C LYS A 32 1.30 -15.76 -14.76
N GLU A 33 0.43 -15.64 -13.76
CA GLU A 33 -0.29 -14.41 -13.45
C GLU A 33 0.34 -13.56 -12.36
N PHE A 34 1.24 -14.13 -11.55
CA PHE A 34 1.92 -13.46 -10.44
C PHE A 34 3.26 -14.10 -10.09
N SER A 35 4.11 -13.30 -9.46
CA SER A 35 5.30 -13.78 -8.77
C SER A 35 5.02 -13.94 -7.28
N VAL A 36 5.58 -15.00 -6.69
CA VAL A 36 5.69 -15.12 -5.24
C VAL A 36 7.01 -14.51 -4.80
N ASN A 37 6.90 -13.48 -3.98
CA ASN A 37 8.00 -12.83 -3.30
C ASN A 37 8.02 -13.22 -1.82
N TYR A 38 9.09 -12.81 -1.15
CA TYR A 38 9.40 -13.18 0.20
C TYR A 38 9.67 -11.94 1.02
N GLU A 39 9.15 -11.95 2.24
CA GLU A 39 9.35 -10.90 3.23
C GLU A 39 10.28 -11.34 4.36
N LEU A 40 10.61 -10.42 5.28
CA LEU A 40 11.55 -10.62 6.38
C LEU A 40 11.33 -11.94 7.14
N TYR A 41 10.08 -12.26 7.44
CA TYR A 41 9.68 -13.45 8.18
C TYR A 41 9.32 -14.62 7.26
N ASP A 42 9.79 -15.81 7.61
CA ASP A 42 9.72 -16.98 6.72
C ASP A 42 8.31 -17.58 6.56
N CYS A 43 7.36 -17.10 7.37
CA CYS A 43 5.94 -17.42 7.34
C CYS A 43 5.09 -16.39 6.57
N THR A 44 5.71 -15.32 6.03
CA THR A 44 5.04 -14.27 5.28
C THR A 44 5.22 -14.46 3.78
N LEU A 45 4.11 -14.43 3.06
CA LEU A 45 3.99 -14.66 1.62
C LEU A 45 3.56 -13.36 0.94
N GLU A 46 4.29 -12.91 -0.08
CA GLU A 46 3.89 -11.76 -0.90
C GLU A 46 3.58 -12.24 -2.32
N LEU A 47 2.43 -11.82 -2.86
CA LEU A 47 2.07 -12.05 -4.26
C LEU A 47 2.09 -10.72 -5.00
N SER A 48 2.89 -10.62 -6.06
CA SER A 48 2.91 -9.47 -6.96
C SER A 48 2.31 -9.85 -8.31
N SER A 49 1.34 -9.06 -8.77
CA SER A 49 0.72 -9.28 -10.07
C SER A 49 1.73 -9.14 -11.19
N ARG A 50 1.47 -9.79 -12.33
CA ARG A 50 2.00 -9.29 -13.60
C ARG A 50 1.51 -7.85 -13.83
N VAL A 51 2.11 -7.18 -14.82
CA VAL A 51 1.57 -5.89 -15.28
C VAL A 51 0.16 -6.10 -15.87
N LEU A 52 -0.81 -5.37 -15.33
CA LEU A 52 -2.19 -5.31 -15.82
C LEU A 52 -2.34 -4.08 -16.72
N ASN A 53 -2.99 -4.22 -17.87
CA ASN A 53 -3.15 -3.14 -18.85
C ASN A 53 -4.56 -2.50 -18.79
N ASN A 54 -5.47 -3.07 -18.01
CA ASN A 54 -6.83 -2.60 -17.84
C ASN A 54 -7.34 -2.84 -16.41
N LEU A 55 -8.15 -1.93 -15.89
CA LEU A 55 -8.80 -2.07 -14.57
C LEU A 55 -9.68 -3.33 -14.48
N ASN A 56 -10.27 -3.77 -15.59
CA ASN A 56 -11.08 -5.00 -15.66
C ASN A 56 -10.25 -6.27 -15.41
N GLU A 57 -8.91 -6.20 -15.47
CA GLU A 57 -8.04 -7.33 -15.14
C GLU A 57 -7.79 -7.48 -13.62
N ILE A 58 -8.16 -6.48 -12.80
CA ILE A 58 -7.95 -6.51 -11.34
C ILE A 58 -8.78 -7.61 -10.68
N GLU A 59 -10.08 -7.69 -10.99
CA GLU A 59 -10.98 -8.69 -10.41
C GLU A 59 -10.52 -10.13 -10.67
N PRO A 60 -10.27 -10.57 -11.93
CA PRO A 60 -9.80 -11.92 -12.17
C PRO A 60 -8.44 -12.19 -11.51
N TYR A 61 -7.53 -11.20 -11.49
CA TYR A 61 -6.25 -11.33 -10.79
C TYR A 61 -6.44 -11.60 -9.29
N ILE A 62 -7.21 -10.77 -8.58
CA ILE A 62 -7.43 -10.92 -7.12
C ILE A 62 -8.07 -12.27 -6.81
N LYS A 63 -9.07 -12.69 -7.58
CA LYS A 63 -9.73 -13.99 -7.38
C LYS A 63 -8.78 -15.16 -7.63
N ASN A 64 -7.97 -15.11 -8.68
CA ASN A 64 -7.06 -16.21 -9.01
C ASN A 64 -5.90 -16.32 -8.00
N SER A 65 -5.25 -15.20 -7.68
CA SER A 65 -4.15 -15.13 -6.72
C SER A 65 -4.58 -15.61 -5.33
N ARG A 66 -5.72 -15.14 -4.81
CA ARG A 66 -6.21 -15.56 -3.49
C ARG A 66 -6.70 -17.00 -3.44
N ASN A 67 -7.31 -17.51 -4.52
CA ASN A 67 -7.61 -18.94 -4.63
C ASN A 67 -6.33 -19.78 -4.59
N TRP A 68 -5.25 -19.31 -5.21
CA TRP A 68 -3.95 -19.96 -5.12
C TRP A 68 -3.40 -19.92 -3.69
N VAL A 69 -3.40 -18.76 -3.00
CA VAL A 69 -2.96 -18.64 -1.60
C VAL A 69 -3.73 -19.60 -0.69
N LYS A 70 -5.05 -19.71 -0.89
CA LYS A 70 -5.90 -20.64 -0.14
C LYS A 70 -5.46 -22.09 -0.34
N ARG A 71 -5.20 -22.52 -1.57
CA ARG A 71 -4.71 -23.88 -1.86
C ARG A 71 -3.31 -24.10 -1.27
N PHE A 72 -2.42 -23.14 -1.45
CA PHE A 72 -1.07 -23.18 -0.90
C PHE A 72 -1.09 -23.36 0.62
N ALA A 73 -1.89 -22.57 1.33
CA ALA A 73 -2.03 -22.70 2.78
C ALA A 73 -2.58 -24.07 3.21
N LEU A 74 -3.55 -24.61 2.46
CA LEU A 74 -4.10 -25.96 2.71
C LEU A 74 -3.06 -27.06 2.48
N GLU A 75 -2.24 -26.95 1.44
CA GLU A 75 -1.13 -27.88 1.15
C GLU A 75 -0.07 -27.87 2.26
N LYS A 76 0.15 -26.73 2.90
CA LYS A 76 1.00 -26.61 4.09
C LYS A 76 0.32 -27.08 5.39
N GLY A 77 -0.92 -27.57 5.32
CA GLY A 77 -1.67 -28.10 6.46
C GLY A 77 -2.44 -27.06 7.27
N GLY A 78 -2.56 -25.83 6.76
CA GLY A 78 -3.06 -24.67 7.49
C GLY A 78 -4.07 -23.81 6.71
N SER A 79 -4.07 -22.52 7.03
CA SER A 79 -4.87 -21.46 6.43
C SER A 79 -4.05 -20.16 6.33
N CYS A 80 -4.63 -19.07 5.85
CA CYS A 80 -3.97 -17.77 5.87
C CYS A 80 -4.68 -16.78 6.79
N PHE A 81 -3.89 -15.97 7.49
CA PHE A 81 -4.35 -14.75 8.12
C PHE A 81 -4.26 -13.59 7.12
N ILE A 82 -5.28 -12.72 7.14
CA ILE A 82 -5.38 -11.53 6.30
C ILE A 82 -5.77 -10.35 7.19
N GLY A 83 -4.92 -9.32 7.22
CA GLY A 83 -5.14 -8.10 7.99
C GLY A 83 -3.83 -7.33 8.14
N GLY A 84 -3.88 -6.06 8.54
CA GLY A 84 -2.68 -5.21 8.56
C GLY A 84 -1.61 -5.62 9.58
N ALA A 85 -2.03 -6.21 10.70
CA ALA A 85 -1.16 -6.70 11.75
C ALA A 85 -1.87 -7.85 12.48
N HIS A 86 -1.14 -8.90 12.81
CA HIS A 86 -1.72 -10.02 13.53
C HIS A 86 -2.07 -9.62 14.99
N PRO A 87 -3.26 -9.97 15.51
CA PRO A 87 -3.73 -9.45 16.80
C PRO A 87 -2.90 -9.92 18.00
N THR A 88 -2.40 -11.16 18.00
CA THR A 88 -1.79 -11.80 19.18
C THR A 88 -0.34 -12.25 18.99
N LEU A 89 -0.02 -12.84 17.84
CA LEU A 89 1.34 -13.26 17.48
C LEU A 89 2.36 -12.15 17.67
N ARG A 90 3.56 -12.58 18.07
CA ARG A 90 4.69 -11.71 18.32
C ARG A 90 5.83 -12.11 17.42
N TRP A 91 6.58 -11.11 16.95
CA TRP A 91 7.70 -11.30 16.04
C TRP A 91 8.91 -11.95 16.68
N ASP A 92 9.05 -11.86 18.01
CA ASP A 92 10.15 -12.46 18.78
C ASP A 92 10.10 -13.99 18.79
N ASP A 93 8.97 -14.59 18.40
CA ASP A 93 8.79 -16.03 18.27
C ASP A 93 8.97 -16.52 16.81
N LEU A 94 9.32 -15.62 15.87
CA LEU A 94 9.34 -15.91 14.44
C LEU A 94 10.75 -16.08 13.90
N SER A 95 10.87 -16.94 12.88
CA SER A 95 12.09 -17.14 12.13
C SER A 95 12.25 -16.08 11.04
N ILE A 96 13.40 -15.42 11.05
CA ILE A 96 13.82 -14.51 9.98
C ILE A 96 14.38 -15.33 8.83
N ARG A 97 14.06 -14.94 7.58
CA ARG A 97 14.60 -15.61 6.40
C ARG A 97 16.13 -15.51 6.34
N ASP A 98 16.76 -16.63 6.03
CA ASP A 98 18.21 -16.72 5.85
C ASP A 98 18.63 -16.17 4.48
N GLU A 99 18.48 -14.86 4.28
CA GLU A 99 18.90 -14.18 3.06
C GLU A 99 19.80 -12.96 3.36
N PRO A 100 20.84 -12.71 2.54
CA PRO A 100 21.76 -11.60 2.76
C PRO A 100 21.07 -10.23 2.89
N TYR A 101 20.04 -9.98 2.08
CA TYR A 101 19.28 -8.72 2.12
C TYR A 101 18.55 -8.54 3.46
N PHE A 102 17.85 -9.56 3.96
CA PHE A 102 17.13 -9.48 5.22
C PHE A 102 18.08 -9.38 6.42
N LYS A 103 19.18 -10.14 6.42
CA LYS A 103 20.23 -10.01 7.45
C LYS A 103 20.82 -8.61 7.49
N MET A 104 21.10 -8.03 6.32
CA MET A 104 21.56 -6.66 6.19
C MET A 104 20.55 -5.66 6.75
N CYS A 105 19.25 -5.82 6.45
CA CYS A 105 18.20 -4.98 7.01
C CYS A 105 18.13 -5.10 8.54
N VAL A 106 18.20 -6.30 9.10
CA VAL A 106 18.19 -6.50 10.55
C VAL A 106 19.41 -5.84 11.20
N GLU A 107 20.59 -5.99 10.60
CA GLU A 107 21.83 -5.39 11.11
C GLU A 107 21.78 -3.85 11.08
N ASP A 108 21.29 -3.25 10.00
CA ASP A 108 21.30 -1.80 9.86
C ASP A 108 20.22 -1.10 10.71
N TYR A 109 19.04 -1.73 10.86
CA TYR A 109 17.86 -1.09 11.43
C TYR A 109 17.44 -1.65 12.79
N GLN A 110 17.96 -2.81 13.18
CA GLN A 110 17.81 -3.39 14.51
C GLN A 110 16.33 -3.50 14.93
N TYR A 111 16.01 -3.12 16.17
CA TYR A 111 14.71 -3.34 16.78
C TYR A 111 13.50 -2.80 15.99
N PRO A 112 13.54 -1.61 15.36
CA PRO A 112 12.54 -1.20 14.38
C PRO A 112 12.20 -2.22 13.30
N MET A 113 13.22 -2.82 12.67
CA MET A 113 13.05 -3.80 11.59
C MET A 113 12.45 -5.11 12.10
N LEU A 114 12.81 -5.54 13.31
CA LEU A 114 12.20 -6.72 13.92
C LEU A 114 10.69 -6.55 14.18
N LYS A 115 10.17 -5.32 14.25
CA LYS A 115 8.72 -5.11 14.40
C LYS A 115 7.98 -5.16 13.07
N GLU A 116 8.67 -5.31 11.95
CA GLU A 116 8.13 -5.36 10.59
C GLU A 116 7.45 -6.71 10.30
N PHE A 117 6.55 -7.11 11.21
CA PHE A 117 5.66 -8.25 11.07
C PHE A 117 4.23 -7.73 10.89
N VAL A 118 4.03 -7.10 9.75
CA VAL A 118 2.79 -6.44 9.34
C VAL A 118 2.54 -6.73 7.86
N PHE A 119 1.30 -6.54 7.39
CA PHE A 119 0.89 -6.99 6.05
C PHE A 119 0.17 -5.89 5.28
N GLY A 120 0.68 -5.56 4.10
CA GLY A 120 0.21 -4.50 3.23
C GLY A 120 -0.59 -4.98 2.02
N LEU A 121 -1.35 -4.04 1.48
CA LEU A 121 -1.80 -4.04 0.08
C LEU A 121 -1.07 -2.90 -0.63
N HIS A 122 -0.26 -3.20 -1.63
CA HIS A 122 0.42 -2.18 -2.44
C HIS A 122 -0.21 -2.08 -3.82
N ALA A 123 -0.24 -0.86 -4.35
CA ALA A 123 -0.83 -0.57 -5.65
C ALA A 123 0.11 0.30 -6.48
N HIS A 124 0.44 -0.18 -7.67
CA HIS A 124 1.31 0.48 -8.63
C HIS A 124 0.49 1.01 -9.80
N ILE A 125 0.78 2.23 -10.23
CA ILE A 125 0.28 2.77 -11.49
C ILE A 125 1.44 3.34 -12.32
N GLY A 126 1.57 2.83 -13.54
CA GLY A 126 2.51 3.30 -14.56
C GLY A 126 1.79 4.05 -15.68
N GLY A 127 2.57 4.66 -16.58
CA GLY A 127 2.05 5.40 -17.73
C GLY A 127 1.63 6.85 -17.43
N ILE A 128 1.97 7.38 -16.25
CA ILE A 128 1.84 8.81 -15.96
C ILE A 128 2.87 9.57 -16.80
N GLU A 129 2.43 10.64 -17.48
CA GLU A 129 3.34 11.47 -18.28
C GLU A 129 4.42 12.10 -17.39
N GLU A 130 5.67 12.08 -17.85
CA GLU A 130 6.84 12.46 -17.06
C GLU A 130 6.74 13.89 -16.50
N ASN A 131 6.25 14.83 -17.32
CA ASN A 131 6.00 16.22 -16.94
C ASN A 131 4.84 16.40 -15.95
N LYS A 132 3.90 15.44 -15.87
CA LYS A 132 2.77 15.46 -14.94
C LYS A 132 3.05 14.71 -13.64
N LEU A 133 4.03 13.81 -13.61
CA LEU A 133 4.30 12.97 -12.44
C LEU A 133 4.45 13.78 -11.15
N PRO A 134 5.21 14.91 -11.10
CA PRO A 134 5.31 15.70 -9.88
C PRO A 134 3.97 16.23 -9.37
N PHE A 135 3.14 16.73 -10.29
CA PHE A 135 1.80 17.20 -9.96
C PHE A 135 0.91 16.06 -9.44
N VAL A 136 0.87 14.93 -10.15
CA VAL A 136 0.04 13.77 -9.77
C VAL A 136 0.48 13.21 -8.43
N PHE A 137 1.78 13.04 -8.21
CA PHE A 137 2.35 12.53 -6.97
C PHE A 137 2.02 13.43 -5.78
N ASN A 138 2.32 14.74 -5.89
CA ASN A 138 2.07 15.69 -4.80
C ASN A 138 0.58 15.83 -4.50
N ARG A 139 -0.28 15.76 -5.53
CA ARG A 139 -1.73 15.78 -5.37
C ARG A 139 -2.24 14.48 -4.73
N LEU A 140 -1.74 13.32 -5.14
CA LEU A 140 -2.13 12.03 -4.56
C LEU A 140 -1.69 11.91 -3.10
N LYS A 141 -0.56 12.54 -2.73
CA LYS A 141 -0.07 12.57 -1.34
C LYS A 141 -1.13 13.07 -0.36
N THR A 142 -1.92 14.08 -0.73
CA THR A 142 -2.98 14.62 0.14
C THR A 142 -4.10 13.62 0.39
N TRP A 143 -4.26 12.61 -0.47
CA TRP A 143 -5.30 11.57 -0.38
C TRP A 143 -4.84 10.31 0.36
N LEU A 144 -3.55 10.13 0.62
CA LEU A 144 -3.04 8.96 1.36
C LEU A 144 -3.75 8.75 2.71
N PRO A 145 -4.02 9.79 3.53
CA PRO A 145 -4.79 9.62 4.75
C PRO A 145 -6.19 9.03 4.53
N PHE A 146 -6.89 9.45 3.47
CA PHE A 146 -8.21 8.90 3.16
C PHE A 146 -8.14 7.41 2.80
N PHE A 147 -7.17 7.00 1.98
CA PHE A 147 -7.00 5.57 1.63
C PHE A 147 -6.53 4.73 2.81
N SER A 148 -5.66 5.26 3.66
CA SER A 148 -5.28 4.64 4.93
C SER A 148 -6.51 4.40 5.81
N ALA A 149 -7.37 5.41 5.99
CA ALA A 149 -8.61 5.29 6.76
C ALA A 149 -9.60 4.29 6.14
N LEU A 150 -9.75 4.30 4.81
CA LEU A 150 -10.66 3.40 4.09
C LEU A 150 -10.19 1.94 4.19
N ALA A 151 -8.88 1.72 4.14
CA ALA A 151 -8.23 0.40 4.18
C ALA A 151 -7.84 -0.07 5.58
N ALA A 152 -8.02 0.73 6.63
CA ALA A 152 -7.62 0.36 7.99
C ALA A 152 -8.20 -1.00 8.41
N ASN A 153 -7.33 -1.94 8.78
CA ASN A 153 -7.68 -3.33 9.09
C ASN A 153 -6.71 -3.96 10.10
N SER A 154 -6.28 -3.20 11.12
CA SER A 154 -5.35 -3.69 12.14
C SER A 154 -5.53 -2.99 13.48
N THR A 155 -6.53 -3.40 14.25
CA THR A 155 -6.90 -2.71 15.52
C THR A 155 -6.18 -3.23 16.76
N HIS A 156 -5.45 -4.34 16.64
CA HIS A 156 -4.84 -5.05 17.75
C HIS A 156 -3.36 -5.32 17.50
N TRP A 157 -2.60 -5.44 18.60
CA TRP A 157 -1.20 -5.85 18.59
C TRP A 157 -0.82 -6.45 19.94
N LYS A 158 -0.10 -7.58 19.93
CA LYS A 158 0.29 -8.31 21.15
C LYS A 158 -0.87 -8.59 22.12
N GLY A 159 -2.04 -8.93 21.58
CA GLY A 159 -3.25 -9.25 22.33
C GLY A 159 -3.95 -8.03 22.94
N LYS A 160 -3.56 -6.81 22.57
CA LYS A 160 -4.18 -5.58 23.08
C LYS A 160 -4.80 -4.79 21.95
N ASN A 161 -6.00 -4.26 22.20
CA ASN A 161 -6.56 -3.20 21.38
C ASN A 161 -5.67 -1.96 21.54
N THR A 162 -5.13 -1.46 20.44
CA THR A 162 -4.19 -0.33 20.45
C THR A 162 -4.91 1.02 20.51
N GLY A 163 -6.23 1.03 20.29
CA GLY A 163 -7.01 2.23 20.06
C GLY A 163 -6.81 2.82 18.66
N LEU A 164 -6.03 2.18 17.78
CA LEU A 164 -5.80 2.62 16.40
C LEU A 164 -6.68 1.82 15.44
N ALA A 165 -7.07 2.43 14.33
CA ALA A 165 -7.73 1.74 13.22
C ALA A 165 -6.70 0.96 12.37
N SER A 166 -5.52 1.55 12.14
CA SER A 166 -4.37 0.88 11.51
C SER A 166 -3.16 0.91 12.45
N THR A 167 -2.94 -0.18 13.16
CA THR A 167 -1.75 -0.39 13.99
C THR A 167 -0.52 -0.62 13.12
N ARG A 168 -0.69 -1.21 11.93
CA ARG A 168 0.37 -1.42 10.94
C ARG A 168 1.19 -0.15 10.71
N LEU A 169 0.52 0.95 10.37
CA LEU A 169 1.22 2.20 10.06
C LEU A 169 1.97 2.77 11.27
N ASN A 170 1.42 2.64 12.49
CA ASN A 170 2.11 3.07 13.70
C ASN A 170 3.34 2.21 14.02
N ILE A 171 3.30 0.91 13.76
CA ILE A 171 4.46 0.03 13.91
C ILE A 171 5.57 0.46 12.94
N LEU A 172 5.19 0.68 11.68
CA LEU A 172 6.11 1.05 10.61
C LEU A 172 6.76 2.42 10.85
N ASP A 173 6.07 3.37 11.47
CA ASP A 173 6.60 4.70 11.81
C ASP A 173 7.90 4.64 12.67
N GLY A 174 8.23 3.49 13.26
CA GLY A 174 9.50 3.26 13.94
C GLY A 174 10.72 3.15 13.02
N LEU A 175 10.54 2.95 11.71
CA LEU A 175 11.63 2.87 10.73
C LEU A 175 12.00 4.25 10.18
N PRO A 176 13.30 4.54 9.96
CA PRO A 176 13.71 5.78 9.32
C PRO A 176 13.19 5.82 7.89
N ARG A 177 12.78 7.02 7.44
CA ARG A 177 12.25 7.24 6.07
C ARG A 177 10.97 6.44 5.77
N MET A 178 10.24 6.06 6.82
CA MET A 178 8.84 5.66 6.75
C MET A 178 7.92 6.89 6.83
N GLY A 179 6.70 6.76 6.32
CA GLY A 179 5.65 7.77 6.47
C GLY A 179 5.44 8.59 5.21
N LEU A 180 4.84 9.78 5.35
CA LEU A 180 4.50 10.61 4.20
C LEU A 180 5.76 11.01 3.40
N PRO A 181 5.77 10.83 2.07
CA PRO A 181 6.89 11.27 1.26
C PRO A 181 7.01 12.80 1.22
N PRO A 182 8.22 13.35 1.00
CA PRO A 182 8.37 14.75 0.65
C PRO A 182 7.64 15.05 -0.68
N ASN A 183 7.33 16.34 -0.92
CA ASN A 183 6.92 16.74 -2.26
C ASN A 183 8.08 16.54 -3.24
N ILE A 184 7.75 16.20 -4.47
CA ILE A 184 8.72 16.15 -5.56
C ILE A 184 8.56 17.39 -6.45
N GLU A 185 9.67 18.07 -6.72
CA GLU A 185 9.71 19.23 -7.62
C GLU A 185 9.83 18.77 -9.09
N SER A 186 10.74 17.81 -9.31
CA SER A 186 10.94 17.12 -10.57
C SER A 186 11.35 15.67 -10.31
N ILE A 187 11.19 14.81 -11.31
CA ILE A 187 11.65 13.41 -11.26
C ILE A 187 13.16 13.34 -11.09
N GLU A 188 13.89 14.19 -11.81
CA GLU A 188 15.34 14.29 -11.71
C GLU A 188 15.79 14.64 -10.29
N SER A 189 15.17 15.65 -9.67
CA SER A 189 15.46 16.04 -8.28
C SER A 189 15.17 14.88 -7.31
N HIS A 190 14.08 14.15 -7.53
CA HIS A 190 13.75 12.97 -6.73
C HIS A 190 14.81 11.87 -6.81
N PHE A 191 15.28 11.53 -8.02
CA PHE A 191 16.32 10.52 -8.20
C PHE A 191 17.69 10.98 -7.71
N ASN A 192 18.04 12.26 -7.86
CA ASN A 192 19.26 12.83 -7.27
C ASN A 192 19.28 12.70 -5.74
N ILE A 193 18.14 12.82 -5.07
CA ILE A 193 18.02 12.58 -3.62
C ILE A 193 18.26 11.10 -3.29
N ILE A 194 17.71 10.17 -4.07
CA ILE A 194 17.93 8.73 -3.90
C ILE A 194 19.43 8.40 -4.05
N ASP A 195 20.07 8.94 -5.09
CA ASP A 195 21.50 8.76 -5.33
C ASP A 195 22.35 9.33 -4.19
N ALA A 196 21.94 10.46 -3.61
CA ALA A 196 22.60 11.02 -2.43
C ALA A 196 22.46 10.11 -1.20
N TYR A 197 21.29 9.50 -0.96
CA TYR A 197 21.13 8.52 0.11
C TYR A 197 22.04 7.30 -0.07
N ILE A 198 22.19 6.81 -1.30
CA ILE A 198 23.09 5.68 -1.61
C ILE A 198 24.55 6.10 -1.42
N LYS A 199 24.95 7.24 -1.99
CA LYS A 199 26.32 7.76 -1.94
C LYS A 199 26.81 8.03 -0.52
N THR A 200 25.91 8.45 0.37
CA THR A 200 26.21 8.69 1.80
C THR A 200 26.19 7.42 2.65
N GLY A 201 25.81 6.27 2.08
CA GLY A 201 25.64 5.02 2.81
C GLY A 201 24.40 4.99 3.72
N SER A 202 23.49 5.96 3.58
CA SER A 202 22.27 6.04 4.38
C SER A 202 21.25 4.95 4.02
N ILE A 203 21.30 4.48 2.76
CA ILE A 203 20.62 3.29 2.26
C ILE A 203 21.56 2.51 1.35
N LYS A 204 21.37 1.19 1.27
CA LYS A 204 22.11 0.27 0.39
C LYS A 204 21.33 -0.06 -0.90
N SER A 205 20.02 0.14 -0.89
CA SER A 205 19.13 -0.02 -2.04
C SER A 205 18.16 1.15 -2.13
N PRO A 206 17.82 1.64 -3.34
CA PRO A 206 16.81 2.69 -3.51
C PRO A 206 15.42 2.26 -3.00
N THR A 207 15.17 0.95 -2.87
CA THR A 207 13.91 0.41 -2.31
C THR A 207 13.78 0.59 -0.78
N GLN A 208 14.84 1.03 -0.08
CA GLN A 208 14.82 1.32 1.36
C GLN A 208 14.33 2.74 1.70
N LEU A 209 13.69 3.41 0.74
CA LEU A 209 12.77 4.50 1.00
C LEU A 209 11.37 3.90 1.15
N TRP A 210 10.95 3.71 2.40
CA TRP A 210 9.69 3.06 2.76
C TRP A 210 8.54 4.04 2.93
N TYR A 211 8.55 5.13 2.17
CA TYR A 211 7.46 6.08 2.24
C TYR A 211 6.10 5.40 1.98
N ASP A 212 5.08 5.93 2.64
CA ASP A 212 3.65 5.65 2.43
C ASP A 212 3.26 5.61 0.94
N MET A 213 3.98 6.37 0.12
CA MET A 213 3.90 6.37 -1.34
C MET A 213 5.26 6.77 -1.92
N ARG A 214 5.67 6.16 -3.03
CA ARG A 214 6.94 6.49 -3.71
C ARG A 214 6.84 6.40 -5.22
N VAL A 215 7.78 7.05 -5.90
CA VAL A 215 8.08 6.71 -7.30
C VAL A 215 8.98 5.49 -7.26
N HIS A 216 8.48 4.34 -7.73
CA HIS A 216 9.24 3.10 -7.63
C HIS A 216 10.52 3.23 -8.49
N PRO A 217 11.72 2.96 -7.93
CA PRO A 217 12.98 3.30 -8.59
C PRO A 217 13.24 2.51 -9.88
N HIS A 218 12.77 1.26 -9.95
CA HIS A 218 12.92 0.41 -11.13
C HIS A 218 11.75 0.50 -12.10
N PHE A 219 10.52 0.33 -11.61
CA PHE A 219 9.31 0.34 -12.46
C PHE A 219 8.84 1.73 -12.90
N LYS A 220 9.33 2.81 -12.26
CA LYS A 220 8.90 4.20 -12.51
C LYS A 220 7.39 4.41 -12.38
N THR A 221 6.74 3.57 -11.57
CA THR A 221 5.32 3.68 -11.22
C THR A 221 5.17 4.60 -10.00
N ILE A 222 3.99 5.21 -9.82
CA ILE A 222 3.58 5.66 -8.50
C ILE A 222 3.10 4.43 -7.73
N GLU A 223 3.71 4.16 -6.59
CA GLU A 223 3.40 3.03 -5.72
C GLU A 223 2.82 3.53 -4.40
N VAL A 224 1.62 3.07 -4.08
CA VAL A 224 0.88 3.43 -2.86
C VAL A 224 0.95 2.27 -1.88
N ARG A 225 1.42 2.52 -0.64
CA ARG A 225 1.77 1.51 0.37
C ARG A 225 1.06 1.69 1.73
N VAL A 226 0.13 2.65 1.81
CA VAL A 226 -0.58 2.99 3.06
C VAL A 226 -1.71 2.05 3.47
N MET A 227 -2.07 1.09 2.62
CA MET A 227 -3.24 0.26 2.84
C MET A 227 -2.86 -1.00 3.62
N ASP A 228 -3.60 -1.28 4.70
CA ASP A 228 -3.52 -2.57 5.36
C ASP A 228 -4.03 -3.66 4.40
N MET A 229 -3.57 -4.89 4.58
CA MET A 229 -4.10 -6.03 3.84
C MET A 229 -5.62 -6.22 4.12
N GLN A 230 -6.40 -6.53 3.08
CA GLN A 230 -7.87 -6.58 3.12
C GLN A 230 -8.42 -8.01 3.08
N GLU A 231 -9.31 -8.38 4.00
CA GLU A 231 -9.87 -9.75 4.07
C GLU A 231 -10.80 -10.09 2.89
N SER A 232 -11.55 -9.12 2.39
CA SER A 232 -12.57 -9.33 1.36
C SER A 232 -12.04 -9.00 -0.05
N GLU A 233 -12.21 -9.93 -0.98
CA GLU A 233 -11.86 -9.75 -2.40
C GLU A 233 -12.61 -8.54 -2.99
N ASP A 234 -13.94 -8.48 -2.81
CA ASP A 234 -14.79 -7.40 -3.32
C ASP A 234 -14.39 -6.02 -2.77
N LYS A 235 -14.05 -5.95 -1.48
CA LYS A 235 -13.55 -4.71 -0.86
C LYS A 235 -12.21 -4.31 -1.46
N THR A 236 -11.31 -5.27 -1.67
CA THR A 236 -9.98 -5.06 -2.27
C THR A 236 -10.11 -4.53 -3.70
N ILE A 237 -10.92 -5.18 -4.52
CA ILE A 237 -11.20 -4.78 -5.91
C ILE A 237 -11.81 -3.37 -5.95
N SER A 238 -12.78 -3.08 -5.08
CA SER A 238 -13.42 -1.77 -5.00
C SER A 238 -12.45 -0.67 -4.57
N LEU A 239 -11.58 -0.96 -3.59
CA LEU A 239 -10.55 -0.06 -3.08
C LEU A 239 -9.52 0.28 -4.16
N LEU A 240 -9.01 -0.73 -4.87
CA LEU A 240 -8.04 -0.56 -5.96
C LEU A 240 -8.65 0.23 -7.13
N ASN A 241 -9.87 -0.10 -7.53
CA ASN A 241 -10.58 0.64 -8.58
C ASN A 241 -10.81 2.11 -8.22
N LEU A 242 -11.18 2.39 -6.96
CA LEU A 242 -11.34 3.74 -6.44
C LEU A 242 -10.01 4.51 -6.49
N LEU A 243 -8.92 3.89 -6.03
CA LEU A 243 -7.58 4.47 -6.04
C LEU A 243 -7.11 4.78 -7.45
N PHE A 244 -7.08 3.79 -8.34
CA PHE A 244 -6.59 3.98 -9.70
C PHE A 244 -7.44 4.96 -10.50
N SER A 245 -8.76 4.92 -10.35
CA SER A 245 -9.63 5.88 -11.03
C SER A 245 -9.38 7.31 -10.53
N LEU A 246 -9.14 7.53 -9.22
CA LEU A 246 -8.76 8.84 -8.70
C LEU A 246 -7.43 9.32 -9.31
N ILE A 247 -6.42 8.45 -9.38
CA ILE A 247 -5.10 8.83 -9.93
C ILE A 247 -5.23 9.21 -11.41
N ILE A 248 -6.00 8.45 -12.18
CA ILE A 248 -6.29 8.73 -13.59
C ILE A 248 -6.99 10.08 -13.75
N GLU A 249 -7.98 10.40 -12.91
CA GLU A 249 -8.67 11.70 -12.97
C GLU A 249 -7.76 12.86 -12.56
N ILE A 250 -6.85 12.66 -11.60
CA ILE A 250 -5.82 13.65 -11.25
C ILE A 250 -4.88 13.89 -12.44
N GLU A 251 -4.42 12.83 -13.13
CA GLU A 251 -3.56 12.94 -14.32
C GLU A 251 -4.23 13.72 -15.46
N LYS A 252 -5.53 13.50 -15.68
CA LYS A 252 -6.32 14.23 -16.68
C LYS A 252 -6.52 15.72 -16.33
N GLY A 253 -6.08 16.16 -15.14
CA GLY A 253 -6.29 17.51 -14.64
C GLY A 253 -7.73 17.77 -14.18
N PHE A 254 -8.49 16.72 -13.85
CA PHE A 254 -9.85 16.87 -13.38
C PHE A 254 -9.88 17.61 -12.03
N GLU A 255 -10.67 18.68 -11.97
CA GLU A 255 -10.85 19.40 -10.73
C GLU A 255 -11.80 18.64 -9.80
N LEU A 256 -11.23 17.94 -8.82
CA LEU A 256 -12.02 17.27 -7.79
C LEU A 256 -12.81 18.30 -6.98
N PRO A 257 -14.12 18.08 -6.73
CA PRO A 257 -14.98 18.97 -5.93
C PRO A 257 -14.59 18.97 -4.46
N ILE A 258 -13.67 18.08 -4.06
CA ILE A 258 -13.09 17.98 -2.75
C ILE A 258 -11.60 18.25 -2.86
N ARG A 259 -11.12 19.17 -2.02
CA ARG A 259 -9.70 19.49 -1.90
C ARG A 259 -9.26 19.27 -0.44
N LEU A 260 -8.61 18.14 -0.19
CA LEU A 260 -7.87 17.95 1.06
C LEU A 260 -6.73 18.96 1.13
N SER A 261 -6.39 19.39 2.34
CA SER A 261 -5.31 20.35 2.54
C SER A 261 -3.99 19.82 1.97
N ASN A 262 -3.25 20.68 1.29
CA ASN A 262 -1.89 20.44 0.84
C ASN A 262 -0.82 20.99 1.80
N GLU A 263 -1.23 21.66 2.88
CA GLU A 263 -0.33 22.12 3.94
C GLU A 263 0.31 20.93 4.65
N GLU A 264 1.63 20.93 4.80
CA GLU A 264 2.36 19.75 5.27
C GLU A 264 1.92 19.30 6.67
N TRP A 265 1.69 20.24 7.58
CA TRP A 265 1.20 19.97 8.93
C TRP A 265 -0.21 19.35 8.90
N ALA A 266 -1.07 19.79 7.99
CA ALA A 266 -2.44 19.30 7.86
C ALA A 266 -2.48 17.90 7.24
N VAL A 267 -1.60 17.60 6.28
CA VAL A 267 -1.48 16.24 5.72
C VAL A 267 -0.97 15.26 6.79
N LYS A 268 0.02 15.67 7.60
CA LYS A 268 0.51 14.89 8.76
C LYS A 268 -0.60 14.64 9.78
N GLU A 269 -1.34 15.68 10.15
CA GLU A 269 -2.48 15.57 11.06
C GLU A 269 -3.59 14.69 10.50
N ASN A 270 -3.90 14.82 9.21
CA ASN A 270 -4.86 13.96 8.52
C ASN A 270 -4.43 12.49 8.54
N ARG A 271 -3.15 12.19 8.33
CA ARG A 271 -2.61 10.83 8.46
C ARG A 271 -2.80 10.29 9.86
N TRP A 272 -2.50 11.08 10.89
CA TRP A 272 -2.74 10.67 12.28
C TRP A 272 -4.23 10.36 12.53
N ARG A 273 -5.14 11.24 12.10
CA ARG A 273 -6.58 11.02 12.25
C ARG A 273 -7.06 9.76 11.53
N ALA A 274 -6.52 9.48 10.34
CA ALA A 274 -6.80 8.24 9.62
C ALA A 274 -6.33 7.00 10.39
N VAL A 275 -5.08 7.01 10.85
CA VAL A 275 -4.49 5.92 11.64
C VAL A 275 -5.29 5.68 12.94
N ARG A 276 -5.71 6.75 13.61
CA ARG A 276 -6.39 6.67 14.91
C ARG A 276 -7.88 6.33 14.81
N TYR A 277 -8.61 6.93 13.87
CA TYR A 277 -10.07 6.88 13.82
C TYR A 277 -10.62 6.13 12.59
N GLY A 278 -9.79 5.81 11.61
CA GLY A 278 -10.21 5.12 10.40
C GLY A 278 -11.38 5.84 9.72
N LYS A 279 -12.46 5.10 9.48
CA LYS A 279 -13.67 5.60 8.79
C LYS A 279 -14.50 6.58 9.62
N GLU A 280 -14.18 6.76 10.90
CA GLU A 280 -14.78 7.77 11.78
C GLU A 280 -13.98 9.09 11.79
N ALA A 281 -12.87 9.17 11.03
CA ALA A 281 -12.05 10.37 10.97
C ALA A 281 -12.77 11.54 10.28
N SER A 282 -12.38 12.75 10.67
CA SER A 282 -12.65 13.98 9.92
C SER A 282 -11.34 14.61 9.45
N PHE A 283 -11.28 14.98 8.19
CA PHE A 283 -10.07 15.46 7.53
C PHE A 283 -10.09 16.97 7.35
N ILE A 284 -8.93 17.58 7.54
CA ILE A 284 -8.67 18.99 7.29
C ILE A 284 -8.65 19.23 5.77
N MET A 285 -9.52 20.14 5.35
CA MET A 285 -9.74 20.55 3.98
C MET A 285 -8.81 21.71 3.61
N GLN A 286 -8.73 22.05 2.32
CA GLN A 286 -7.88 23.14 1.82
C GLN A 286 -8.24 24.51 2.42
N ASP A 287 -9.50 24.74 2.74
CA ASP A 287 -10.01 25.94 3.41
C ASP A 287 -9.88 25.89 4.94
N LEU A 288 -9.16 24.90 5.46
CA LEU A 288 -8.95 24.61 6.88
C LEU A 288 -10.23 24.22 7.65
N SER A 289 -11.35 24.01 6.95
CA SER A 289 -12.52 23.34 7.53
C SER A 289 -12.24 21.84 7.71
N THR A 290 -13.18 21.13 8.32
CA THR A 290 -13.13 19.66 8.42
C THR A 290 -14.29 19.01 7.70
N MET A 291 -14.03 17.90 7.01
CA MET A 291 -15.06 17.06 6.38
C MET A 291 -14.94 15.62 6.86
N THR A 292 -16.08 14.97 7.12
CA THR A 292 -16.08 13.58 7.59
C THR A 292 -15.61 12.64 6.49
N PHE A 293 -15.00 11.51 6.87
CA PHE A 293 -14.67 10.43 5.94
C PHE A 293 -15.88 10.02 5.08
N LYS A 294 -17.06 9.91 5.71
CA LYS A 294 -18.31 9.50 5.03
C LYS A 294 -18.68 10.46 3.91
N ASP A 295 -18.60 11.77 4.15
CA ASP A 295 -18.91 12.79 3.15
C ASP A 295 -17.88 12.80 2.01
N ILE A 296 -16.59 12.66 2.34
CA ILE A 296 -15.53 12.55 1.34
C ILE A 296 -15.76 11.32 0.45
N HIS A 297 -16.00 10.16 1.06
CA HIS A 297 -16.22 8.90 0.36
C HIS A 297 -17.46 8.97 -0.55
N LEU A 298 -18.56 9.57 -0.07
CA LEU A 298 -19.79 9.74 -0.86
C LEU A 298 -19.56 10.61 -2.10
N ASN A 299 -18.86 11.74 -1.94
CA ASN A 299 -18.54 12.65 -3.04
C ASN A 299 -17.59 12.00 -4.05
N LEU A 300 -16.56 11.28 -3.57
CA LEU A 300 -15.62 10.57 -4.44
C LEU A 300 -16.32 9.48 -5.26
N LYS A 301 -17.22 8.70 -4.64
CA LYS A 301 -18.06 7.71 -5.35
C LYS A 301 -18.92 8.34 -6.43
N LYS A 302 -19.61 9.44 -6.13
CA LYS A 302 -20.45 10.16 -7.11
C LYS A 302 -19.64 10.68 -8.29
N LEU A 303 -18.42 11.15 -8.03
CA LEU A 303 -17.51 11.65 -9.06
C LEU A 303 -17.06 10.54 -10.00
N LEU A 304 -16.60 9.42 -9.45
CA LEU A 304 -16.07 8.32 -10.26
C LEU A 304 -17.16 7.60 -11.06
N ILE A 305 -18.38 7.51 -10.55
CA ILE A 305 -19.53 7.01 -11.33
C ILE A 305 -19.79 7.95 -12.54
N LYS A 306 -19.65 9.26 -12.36
CA LYS A 306 -19.83 10.24 -13.45
C LYS A 306 -18.67 10.20 -14.45
N SER A 307 -17.43 10.08 -14.01
CA SER A 307 -16.25 10.03 -14.90
C SER A 307 -16.18 8.72 -15.69
N GLN A 308 -16.60 7.60 -15.10
CA GLN A 308 -16.75 6.32 -15.82
C GLN A 308 -17.86 6.39 -16.88
N LYS A 309 -19.00 7.05 -16.60
CA LYS A 309 -20.01 7.33 -17.64
C LYS A 309 -19.51 8.26 -18.74
N SER A 310 -18.57 9.16 -18.43
CA SER A 310 -17.97 10.07 -19.42
C SER A 310 -16.94 9.38 -20.34
N SER A 311 -16.43 8.20 -19.97
CA SER A 311 -15.36 7.51 -20.69
C SER A 311 -15.88 6.44 -21.68
N TYR A 312 -17.19 6.26 -21.79
CA TYR A 312 -17.83 5.23 -22.63
C TYR A 312 -18.69 5.77 -23.80
N ASN A 313 -18.67 7.08 -24.07
CA ASN A 313 -19.37 7.65 -25.26
C ASN A 313 -18.53 7.66 -26.54
N LYS A 314 -17.62 6.69 -26.72
CA LYS A 314 -16.97 6.36 -28.00
C LYS A 314 -16.60 4.87 -28.03
N ILE A 315 -17.60 4.02 -28.17
CA ILE A 315 -17.62 2.84 -29.05
C ILE A 315 -19.11 2.58 -29.28
N ALA A 316 -19.58 3.07 -30.42
CA ALA A 316 -20.69 2.47 -31.15
C ALA A 316 -20.12 1.34 -32.01
#